data_AF-A0A430FEM3-F1
#
_entry.id   AF-A0A430FEM3-F1
#
_cell.length_a   1.000
_cell.length_b   1.000
_cell.length_c   1.000
_cell.angle_alpha   90.00
_cell.angle_beta   90.00
_cell.angle_gamma   90.00
#
_symmetry.space_group_name_H-M   'P 1'
#
loop_
_entity.id
_entity.type
_entity.pdbx_description
1 polymer ?
#
loop_
_entity_poly.entity_id
_entity_poly.type
_entity_poly.pdbx_seq_one_letter_code
_entity_poly.pdbx_strand_id
1 'polypeptide(L)'
;MKRSLTVIGLLATICILAACGSAPASESNSTGKFPTAEQSQEDKSAKDSSRDTDQQFSNDNQSGTASTTDYIEQFSQAFASSGMAIENTESFDPQNQDSGHYQTEYRLGAYKGSKGVHGIANGISIDIVQYGGYGNPEKNTMLRVYLTGSKDNILATYPAVIKALDPNASDSDIQDVVSRRHDYEGSLGIDSSGSTTRIKNDSLISAGGGSADYVALIDADFSK
;
A
#
# COMPACT_ATOMS: atom_id res chain seq x y z
N MET A 1 35.84 -31.13 -31.31
CA MET A 1 35.64 -29.68 -31.52
C MET A 1 35.08 -29.44 -32.92
N LYS A 2 33.98 -28.68 -33.04
CA LYS A 2 33.58 -27.89 -34.22
C LYS A 2 32.35 -27.09 -33.79
N ARG A 3 32.49 -25.76 -33.62
CA ARG A 3 31.36 -24.86 -33.32
C ARG A 3 30.68 -24.50 -34.65
N SER A 4 29.35 -24.51 -34.68
CA SER A 4 28.57 -23.81 -35.71
C SER A 4 27.81 -22.68 -35.03
N LEU A 5 27.78 -21.51 -35.65
CA LEU A 5 27.35 -20.25 -35.04
C LEU A 5 26.69 -19.39 -36.12
N THR A 6 25.36 -19.35 -36.16
CA THR A 6 24.63 -18.61 -37.22
C THR A 6 23.44 -17.84 -36.68
N VAL A 7 23.71 -16.55 -36.40
CA VAL A 7 22.82 -15.38 -36.59
C VAL A 7 21.48 -15.30 -35.82
N ILE A 8 21.34 -14.19 -35.10
CA ILE A 8 20.13 -13.72 -34.41
C ILE A 8 19.17 -13.07 -35.40
N GLY A 9 17.89 -13.46 -35.38
CA GLY A 9 16.81 -12.81 -36.13
C GLY A 9 16.08 -11.75 -35.29
N LEU A 10 16.60 -10.53 -35.25
CA LEU A 10 15.94 -9.39 -34.58
C LEU A 10 14.87 -8.79 -35.51
N LEU A 11 13.59 -8.85 -35.12
CA LEU A 11 12.52 -8.07 -35.75
C LEU A 11 12.02 -7.00 -34.77
N ALA A 12 12.42 -5.76 -34.99
CA ALA A 12 11.86 -4.59 -34.33
C ALA A 12 10.74 -4.00 -35.21
N THR A 13 9.51 -3.96 -34.70
CA THR A 13 8.38 -3.28 -35.34
C THR A 13 8.11 -1.98 -34.60
N ILE A 14 8.40 -0.85 -35.23
CA ILE A 14 8.31 0.48 -34.60
C ILE A 14 7.00 1.19 -34.97
N CYS A 15 6.45 1.85 -33.94
CA CYS A 15 5.38 2.85 -33.89
C CYS A 15 4.74 3.37 -35.19
N ILE A 16 3.41 3.47 -35.17
CA ILE A 16 2.71 4.63 -35.76
C ILE A 16 2.01 5.38 -34.62
N LEU A 17 2.49 6.60 -34.33
CA LEU A 17 1.77 7.58 -33.52
C LEU A 17 0.77 8.31 -34.41
N ALA A 18 -0.47 8.45 -33.94
CA ALA A 18 -1.50 9.28 -34.57
C ALA A 18 -2.06 10.26 -33.55
N ALA A 19 -1.63 11.52 -33.63
CA ALA A 19 -2.13 12.61 -32.80
C ALA A 19 -2.18 13.90 -33.62
N CYS A 20 -3.38 14.47 -33.85
CA CYS A 20 -3.55 15.87 -34.21
C CYS A 20 -5.03 16.30 -34.20
N GLY A 21 -5.34 17.30 -33.38
CA GLY A 21 -6.53 18.17 -33.54
C GLY A 21 -7.90 17.62 -33.10
N SER A 22 -8.87 18.45 -32.71
CA SER A 22 -8.80 19.89 -32.38
C SER A 22 -9.95 20.26 -31.44
N ALA A 23 -9.68 21.12 -30.45
CA ALA A 23 -10.75 21.79 -29.71
C ALA A 23 -11.18 23.08 -30.46
N PRO A 24 -12.49 23.39 -30.55
CA PRO A 24 -12.94 24.70 -31.01
C PRO A 24 -12.80 25.72 -29.87
N ALA A 25 -12.04 26.79 -30.11
CA ALA A 25 -12.10 28.00 -29.29
C ALA A 25 -13.29 28.87 -29.71
N SER A 26 -13.83 29.64 -28.77
CA SER A 26 -14.72 30.77 -29.05
C SER A 26 -14.38 31.91 -28.08
N GLU A 27 -13.73 32.94 -28.60
CA GLU A 27 -13.48 34.18 -27.87
C GLU A 27 -14.73 35.06 -27.85
N SER A 28 -14.91 35.83 -26.78
CA SER A 28 -15.32 37.22 -26.91
C SER A 28 -14.74 38.05 -25.77
N ASN A 29 -14.56 39.35 -25.99
CA ASN A 29 -13.62 40.20 -25.28
C ASN A 29 -14.33 41.36 -24.55
N SER A 30 -13.67 41.97 -23.57
CA SER A 30 -13.43 43.44 -23.50
C SER A 30 -13.54 44.10 -22.11
N THR A 31 -12.40 44.65 -21.67
CA THR A 31 -12.21 45.95 -20.96
C THR A 31 -12.78 46.24 -19.55
N GLY A 32 -11.89 46.72 -18.65
CA GLY A 32 -12.24 47.44 -17.40
C GLY A 32 -11.23 47.24 -16.25
N LYS A 33 -9.96 47.66 -16.33
CA LYS A 33 -9.41 49.02 -16.01
C LYS A 33 -9.16 49.29 -14.51
N PHE A 34 -7.88 49.41 -14.12
CA PHE A 34 -7.34 49.78 -12.78
C PHE A 34 -7.74 51.21 -12.31
N PRO A 35 -7.74 51.50 -10.99
CA PRO A 35 -6.54 51.94 -10.23
C PRO A 35 -6.17 51.00 -9.03
N THR A 36 -5.60 51.48 -7.90
CA THR A 36 -4.17 51.81 -7.60
C THR A 36 -4.03 52.44 -6.17
N ALA A 37 -2.90 52.24 -5.46
CA ALA A 37 -2.45 52.91 -4.20
C ALA A 37 -3.26 52.62 -2.90
N GLU A 38 -2.77 52.72 -1.65
CA GLU A 38 -1.46 53.00 -0.98
C GLU A 38 -1.45 52.19 0.37
N GLN A 39 -0.34 51.65 0.93
CA GLN A 39 0.63 52.24 1.91
C GLN A 39 0.01 53.02 3.11
N SER A 40 0.50 52.96 4.37
CA SER A 40 1.67 52.27 4.98
C SER A 40 1.55 52.08 6.53
N GLN A 41 2.63 51.57 7.16
CA GLN A 41 3.15 51.52 8.56
C GLN A 41 2.55 52.44 9.68
N GLU A 42 2.85 52.31 11.00
CA GLU A 42 3.82 51.48 11.77
C GLU A 42 3.09 50.74 12.95
N ASP A 43 3.46 50.54 14.24
CA ASP A 43 4.58 50.88 15.17
C ASP A 43 4.74 49.76 16.26
N LYS A 44 5.69 49.86 17.22
CA LYS A 44 5.95 48.90 18.32
C LYS A 44 6.02 49.54 19.72
N SER A 45 5.25 49.01 20.69
CA SER A 45 5.63 48.90 22.13
C SER A 45 4.55 48.17 22.96
N ALA A 46 4.79 47.65 24.17
CA ALA A 46 5.97 47.01 24.80
C ALA A 46 5.60 46.61 26.25
N LYS A 47 6.16 45.50 26.78
CA LYS A 47 6.23 45.18 28.24
C LYS A 47 4.85 44.80 28.88
N ASP A 48 4.66 43.93 29.88
CA ASP A 48 5.38 42.83 30.58
C ASP A 48 4.40 42.23 31.64
N SER A 49 4.80 41.19 32.37
CA SER A 49 4.15 40.63 33.59
C SER A 49 2.85 39.80 33.40
N SER A 50 2.63 38.70 34.13
CA SER A 50 3.57 37.76 34.79
C SER A 50 2.84 36.46 35.21
N ARG A 51 3.64 35.43 35.53
CA ARG A 51 3.33 34.26 36.37
C ARG A 51 2.46 33.13 35.83
N ASP A 52 2.87 31.97 36.31
CA ASP A 52 2.32 30.63 36.28
C ASP A 52 0.83 30.54 36.69
N THR A 53 0.13 29.54 36.16
CA THR A 53 -0.28 28.37 36.96
C THR A 53 -0.52 27.17 36.05
N ASP A 54 -0.29 25.98 36.62
CA ASP A 54 -0.34 24.65 36.02
C ASP A 54 -1.78 24.14 35.72
N GLN A 55 -1.88 22.99 35.06
CA GLN A 55 -3.09 22.18 34.78
C GLN A 55 -4.08 22.70 33.71
N GLN A 56 -4.27 21.92 32.65
CA GLN A 56 -5.45 21.04 32.56
C GLN A 56 -5.25 19.94 31.49
N PHE A 57 -5.53 18.69 31.87
CA PHE A 57 -5.70 17.57 30.94
C PHE A 57 -7.02 17.67 30.15
N SER A 58 -7.14 16.83 29.13
CA SER A 58 -8.37 16.53 28.38
C SER A 58 -8.91 17.61 27.46
N ASN A 59 -8.82 17.32 26.16
CA ASN A 59 -10.01 17.42 25.33
C ASN A 59 -10.14 16.11 24.54
N ASP A 60 -10.60 15.08 25.25
CA ASP A 60 -10.93 13.77 24.67
C ASP A 60 -12.14 13.96 23.76
N ASN A 61 -11.89 14.19 22.47
CA ASN A 61 -12.93 14.50 21.50
C ASN A 61 -13.61 13.19 21.04
N GLN A 62 -14.24 12.54 22.02
CA GLN A 62 -14.86 11.23 21.93
C GLN A 62 -16.16 11.28 21.12
N SER A 63 -16.02 11.62 19.83
CA SER A 63 -17.03 11.32 18.82
C SER A 63 -17.29 9.81 18.87
N GLY A 64 -18.54 9.43 19.13
CA GLY A 64 -18.94 8.05 19.38
C GLY A 64 -18.93 7.17 18.13
N THR A 65 -17.76 6.95 17.53
CA THR A 65 -17.54 5.88 16.57
C THR A 65 -17.56 4.54 17.32
N ALA A 66 -18.26 3.55 16.78
CA ALA A 66 -18.10 2.18 17.24
C ALA A 66 -16.63 1.77 17.02
N SER A 67 -16.00 1.16 18.02
CA SER A 67 -14.58 0.79 17.95
C SER A 67 -14.34 -0.13 16.74
N THR A 68 -13.76 0.42 15.67
CA THR A 68 -13.45 -0.33 14.46
C THR A 68 -12.26 -1.22 14.75
N THR A 69 -12.50 -2.53 14.71
CA THR A 69 -11.53 -3.57 14.99
C THR A 69 -10.21 -3.35 14.25
N ASP A 70 -9.10 -3.33 14.98
CA ASP A 70 -7.78 -3.16 14.40
C ASP A 70 -7.26 -4.50 13.87
N TYR A 71 -7.29 -4.68 12.55
CA TYR A 71 -6.81 -5.90 11.91
C TYR A 71 -5.30 -5.84 11.62
N ILE A 72 -4.70 -4.64 11.54
CA ILE A 72 -3.24 -4.48 11.45
C ILE A 72 -2.60 -4.99 12.75
N GLU A 73 -3.10 -4.54 13.90
CA GLU A 73 -2.56 -4.94 15.21
C GLU A 73 -2.72 -6.45 15.46
N GLN A 74 -3.88 -7.04 15.13
CA GLN A 74 -4.08 -8.49 15.23
C GLN A 74 -3.12 -9.27 14.32
N PHE A 75 -2.90 -8.81 13.08
CA PHE A 75 -1.92 -9.42 12.19
C PHE A 75 -0.51 -9.32 12.76
N SER A 76 -0.09 -8.14 13.26
CA SER A 76 1.23 -7.94 13.86
C SER A 76 1.49 -8.86 15.05
N GLN A 77 0.50 -9.04 15.94
CA GLN A 77 0.58 -9.96 17.08
C GLN A 77 0.65 -11.43 16.65
N ALA A 78 -0.15 -11.83 15.65
CA ALA A 78 -0.12 -13.20 15.11
C ALA A 78 1.18 -13.48 14.34
N PHE A 79 1.71 -12.50 13.61
CA PHE A 79 2.98 -12.58 12.89
C PHE A 79 4.17 -12.66 13.85
N ALA A 80 4.19 -11.84 14.91
CA ALA A 80 5.17 -11.92 15.99
C ALA A 80 5.24 -13.32 16.64
N SER A 81 4.11 -14.01 16.73
CA SER A 81 4.04 -15.38 17.25
C SER A 81 4.73 -16.44 16.38
N SER A 82 5.12 -16.09 15.13
CA SER A 82 5.97 -16.94 14.28
C SER A 82 7.47 -16.85 14.60
N GLY A 83 7.88 -15.90 15.45
CA GLY A 83 9.29 -15.59 15.71
C GLY A 83 9.89 -14.51 14.80
N MET A 84 9.11 -13.93 13.88
CA MET A 84 9.49 -12.75 13.09
C MET A 84 8.72 -11.51 13.56
N ALA A 85 9.44 -10.43 13.85
CA ALA A 85 8.86 -9.12 14.15
C ALA A 85 8.74 -8.26 12.88
N ILE A 86 7.94 -7.20 12.98
CA ILE A 86 7.97 -6.07 12.04
C ILE A 86 8.70 -4.93 12.78
N GLU A 87 9.81 -4.49 12.21
CA GLU A 87 10.70 -3.48 12.78
C GLU A 87 10.61 -2.15 12.02
N ASN A 88 11.05 -1.06 12.65
CA ASN A 88 11.10 0.28 12.05
C ASN A 88 9.75 0.76 11.46
N THR A 89 8.66 0.46 12.17
CA THR A 89 7.29 0.71 11.68
C THR A 89 6.94 2.19 11.58
N GLU A 90 6.29 2.58 10.47
CA GLU A 90 5.66 3.89 10.31
C GLU A 90 4.22 3.76 9.78
N SER A 91 3.31 4.58 10.31
CA SER A 91 1.91 4.61 9.86
C SER A 91 1.72 5.58 8.69
N PHE A 92 1.01 5.16 7.65
CA PHE A 92 0.69 5.99 6.49
C PHE A 92 -0.81 6.00 6.16
N ASP A 93 -1.26 7.06 5.48
CA ASP A 93 -2.57 7.12 4.83
C ASP A 93 -2.41 6.60 3.39
N PRO A 94 -3.03 5.46 3.00
CA PRO A 94 -2.97 4.96 1.63
C PRO A 94 -3.53 5.97 0.60
N GLN A 95 -4.39 6.91 0.99
CA GLN A 95 -4.92 7.94 0.09
C GLN A 95 -3.92 9.08 -0.17
N ASN A 96 -2.87 9.20 0.65
CA ASN A 96 -1.81 10.21 0.48
C ASN A 96 -0.80 9.75 -0.59
N GLN A 97 -0.75 10.46 -1.71
CA GLN A 97 0.17 10.19 -2.82
C GLN A 97 1.64 10.48 -2.49
N ASP A 98 1.90 11.39 -1.54
CA ASP A 98 3.25 11.79 -1.13
C ASP A 98 3.79 10.92 0.03
N SER A 99 3.11 9.82 0.38
CA SER A 99 3.45 8.94 1.51
C SER A 99 4.66 8.02 1.29
N GLY A 100 5.23 7.97 0.09
CA GLY A 100 6.26 6.98 -0.30
C GLY A 100 5.69 5.59 -0.59
N HIS A 101 4.71 5.15 0.20
CA HIS A 101 4.07 3.82 0.13
C HIS A 101 2.81 3.78 -0.76
N TYR A 102 2.54 4.84 -1.52
CA TYR A 102 1.33 4.98 -2.32
C TYR A 102 1.28 4.02 -3.53
N GLN A 103 0.24 3.18 -3.58
CA GLN A 103 -0.10 2.38 -4.75
C GLN A 103 -1.23 3.01 -5.57
N THR A 104 -1.17 2.88 -6.90
CA THR A 104 -2.15 3.49 -7.83
C THR A 104 -3.60 3.00 -7.62
N GLU A 105 -3.82 1.89 -6.93
CA GLU A 105 -5.15 1.42 -6.56
C GLU A 105 -5.77 2.14 -5.34
N TYR A 106 -4.97 2.81 -4.49
CA TYR A 106 -5.47 3.46 -3.27
C TYR A 106 -6.34 4.70 -3.53
N ARG A 107 -6.38 5.19 -4.79
CA ARG A 107 -7.38 6.16 -5.27
C ARG A 107 -8.81 5.61 -5.33
N LEU A 108 -9.00 4.29 -5.27
CA LEU A 108 -10.31 3.66 -5.39
C LEU A 108 -11.13 3.84 -4.11
N GLY A 109 -12.46 3.87 -4.26
CA GLY A 109 -13.40 4.12 -3.15
C GLY A 109 -13.31 3.12 -1.98
N ALA A 110 -12.75 1.93 -2.23
CA ALA A 110 -12.46 0.90 -1.23
C ALA A 110 -11.42 1.33 -0.17
N TYR A 111 -10.51 2.24 -0.53
CA TYR A 111 -9.44 2.73 0.35
C TYR A 111 -9.78 4.05 1.07
N LYS A 112 -11.03 4.52 0.98
CA LYS A 112 -11.47 5.72 1.69
C LYS A 112 -11.53 5.50 3.20
N GLY A 113 -10.71 6.24 3.95
CA GLY A 113 -10.56 6.00 5.39
C GLY A 113 -9.90 4.65 5.70
N SER A 114 -9.12 4.11 4.76
CA SER A 114 -8.17 3.03 5.04
C SER A 114 -6.97 3.56 5.83
N LYS A 115 -6.15 2.65 6.36
CA LYS A 115 -4.90 2.97 7.05
C LYS A 115 -3.82 1.97 6.66
N GLY A 116 -2.57 2.42 6.61
CA GLY A 116 -1.41 1.61 6.32
C GLY A 116 -0.40 1.63 7.47
N VAL A 117 0.35 0.54 7.63
CA VAL A 117 1.61 0.50 8.37
C VAL A 117 2.67 -0.10 7.46
N HIS A 118 3.75 0.65 7.25
CA HIS A 118 4.98 0.16 6.63
C HIS A 118 5.92 -0.35 7.73
N GLY A 119 6.81 -1.28 7.38
CA GLY A 119 7.95 -1.66 8.21
C GLY A 119 8.87 -2.66 7.50
N ILE A 120 9.81 -3.23 8.25
CA ILE A 120 10.76 -4.23 7.78
C ILE A 120 10.53 -5.54 8.52
N ALA A 121 10.37 -6.65 7.79
CA ALA A 121 10.33 -8.00 8.36
C ALA A 121 11.32 -8.89 7.59
N ASN A 122 12.14 -9.69 8.30
CA ASN A 122 13.11 -10.60 7.67
C ASN A 122 14.01 -9.96 6.57
N GLY A 123 14.37 -8.68 6.77
CA GLY A 123 15.20 -7.91 5.82
C GLY A 123 14.51 -7.50 4.52
N ILE A 124 13.18 -7.61 4.41
CA ILE A 124 12.38 -7.10 3.29
C ILE A 124 11.34 -6.08 3.77
N SER A 125 10.87 -5.23 2.85
CA SER A 125 9.77 -4.29 3.10
C SER A 125 8.45 -5.04 3.24
N ILE A 126 7.63 -4.61 4.20
CA ILE A 126 6.26 -5.07 4.41
C ILE A 126 5.31 -3.87 4.58
N ASP A 127 4.28 -3.79 3.73
CA ASP A 127 3.19 -2.81 3.87
C ASP A 127 1.89 -3.55 4.22
N ILE A 128 1.22 -3.12 5.28
CA ILE A 128 -0.02 -3.73 5.79
C ILE A 128 -1.12 -2.68 5.72
N VAL A 129 -2.13 -2.90 4.89
CA VAL A 129 -3.22 -1.93 4.64
C VAL A 129 -4.56 -2.52 5.05
N GLN A 130 -5.22 -1.90 6.03
CA GLN A 130 -6.60 -2.22 6.42
C GLN A 130 -7.57 -1.31 5.66
N TYR A 131 -8.47 -1.90 4.87
CA TYR A 131 -9.33 -1.16 3.93
C TYR A 131 -10.71 -1.82 3.73
N GLY A 132 -11.58 -1.12 3.01
CA GLY A 132 -12.98 -1.47 2.80
C GLY A 132 -13.21 -2.52 1.71
N GLY A 133 -13.99 -3.56 2.03
CA GLY A 133 -14.36 -4.59 1.06
C GLY A 133 -15.31 -4.10 -0.03
N TYR A 134 -15.30 -4.76 -1.19
CA TYR A 134 -16.23 -4.44 -2.28
C TYR A 134 -17.69 -4.59 -1.81
N GLY A 135 -18.46 -3.51 -1.91
CA GLY A 135 -19.85 -3.44 -1.43
C GLY A 135 -20.04 -3.13 0.06
N ASN A 136 -18.98 -3.06 0.87
CA ASN A 136 -19.01 -2.61 2.27
C ASN A 136 -17.74 -1.76 2.60
N PRO A 137 -17.46 -0.67 1.85
CA PRO A 137 -16.23 0.10 2.03
C PRO A 137 -16.08 0.68 3.44
N GLU A 138 -17.18 1.01 4.10
CA GLU A 138 -17.22 1.60 5.44
C GLU A 138 -16.81 0.67 6.59
N LYS A 139 -16.66 -0.64 6.35
CA LYS A 139 -16.41 -1.63 7.43
C LYS A 139 -14.93 -1.92 7.68
N ASN A 140 -14.04 -1.57 6.75
CA ASN A 140 -12.60 -1.79 6.86
C ASN A 140 -12.19 -3.22 7.31
N THR A 141 -12.86 -4.26 6.79
CA THR A 141 -12.62 -5.68 7.13
C THR A 141 -11.64 -6.39 6.20
N MET A 142 -11.16 -5.75 5.13
CA MET A 142 -10.09 -6.30 4.31
C MET A 142 -8.74 -5.91 4.90
N LEU A 143 -7.81 -6.85 4.89
CA LEU A 143 -6.41 -6.61 5.20
C LEU A 143 -5.56 -7.11 4.04
N ARG A 144 -4.74 -6.22 3.49
CA ARG A 144 -3.78 -6.54 2.43
C ARG A 144 -2.36 -6.42 2.95
N VAL A 145 -1.53 -7.40 2.61
CA VAL A 145 -0.10 -7.39 2.89
C VAL A 145 0.67 -7.39 1.57
N TYR A 146 1.56 -6.42 1.42
CA TYR A 146 2.58 -6.40 0.37
C TYR A 146 3.91 -6.79 0.98
N LEU A 147 4.70 -7.61 0.29
CA LEU A 147 6.09 -7.94 0.63
C LEU A 147 6.99 -7.58 -0.53
N THR A 148 8.00 -6.72 -0.33
CA THR A 148 8.86 -6.21 -1.40
C THR A 148 10.34 -6.46 -1.10
N GLY A 149 11.02 -7.15 -2.01
CA GLY A 149 12.44 -7.52 -1.91
C GLY A 149 12.79 -8.77 -2.74
N SER A 150 13.85 -9.50 -2.36
CA SER A 150 14.27 -10.70 -3.09
C SER A 150 13.23 -11.83 -3.03
N LYS A 151 13.15 -12.64 -4.10
CA LYS A 151 12.21 -13.78 -4.21
C LYS A 151 12.35 -14.73 -3.01
N ASP A 152 13.58 -15.10 -2.66
CA ASP A 152 13.86 -16.07 -1.61
C ASP A 152 13.46 -15.55 -0.22
N ASN A 153 13.70 -14.26 0.09
CA ASN A 153 13.28 -13.68 1.38
C ASN A 153 11.75 -13.56 1.46
N ILE A 154 11.08 -13.23 0.35
CA ILE A 154 9.61 -13.23 0.28
C ILE A 154 9.07 -14.64 0.53
N LEU A 155 9.65 -15.67 -0.09
CA LEU A 155 9.22 -17.06 0.11
C LEU A 155 9.53 -17.62 1.51
N ALA A 156 10.62 -17.18 2.14
CA ALA A 156 10.91 -17.49 3.54
C ALA A 156 9.89 -16.82 4.50
N THR A 157 9.40 -15.63 4.17
CA THR A 157 8.48 -14.84 5.01
C THR A 157 7.01 -15.21 4.81
N TYR A 158 6.64 -15.62 3.59
CA TYR A 158 5.27 -15.93 3.16
C TYR A 158 4.49 -16.90 4.10
N PRO A 159 5.06 -18.03 4.60
CA PRO A 159 4.36 -18.94 5.50
C PRO A 159 3.81 -18.28 6.76
N ALA A 160 4.59 -17.40 7.39
CA ALA A 160 4.18 -16.69 8.59
C ALA A 160 3.10 -15.63 8.30
N VAL A 161 3.19 -14.94 7.16
CA VAL A 161 2.15 -13.99 6.73
C VAL A 161 0.83 -14.70 6.48
N ILE A 162 0.82 -15.86 5.81
CA ILE A 162 -0.39 -16.65 5.64
C ILE A 162 -0.96 -17.09 7.00
N LYS A 163 -0.14 -17.62 7.91
CA LYS A 163 -0.60 -18.02 9.26
C LYS A 163 -1.14 -16.87 10.11
N ALA A 164 -0.58 -15.66 9.97
CA ALA A 164 -1.03 -14.48 10.69
C ALA A 164 -2.35 -13.91 10.14
N LEU A 165 -2.60 -14.03 8.83
CA LEU A 165 -3.89 -13.70 8.20
C LEU A 165 -4.96 -14.76 8.49
N ASP A 166 -4.59 -16.04 8.33
CA ASP A 166 -5.47 -17.20 8.43
C ASP A 166 -4.79 -18.38 9.15
N PRO A 167 -4.98 -18.49 10.48
CA PRO A 167 -4.41 -19.58 11.28
C PRO A 167 -4.83 -21.00 10.86
N ASN A 168 -5.91 -21.15 10.08
CA ASN A 168 -6.44 -22.46 9.65
C ASN A 168 -5.73 -23.01 8.41
N ALA A 169 -5.02 -22.15 7.66
CA ALA A 169 -4.31 -22.53 6.44
C ALA A 169 -3.36 -23.70 6.71
N SER A 170 -3.41 -24.75 5.87
CA SER A 170 -2.61 -25.96 6.10
C SER A 170 -1.13 -25.72 5.79
N ASP A 171 -0.25 -26.32 6.59
CA ASP A 171 1.20 -26.28 6.35
C ASP A 171 1.55 -26.91 5.00
N SER A 172 0.84 -27.97 4.58
CA SER A 172 0.99 -28.58 3.25
C SER A 172 0.75 -27.57 2.14
N ASP A 173 -0.37 -26.85 2.21
CA ASP A 173 -0.88 -26.03 1.12
C ASP A 173 -0.04 -24.75 0.98
N ILE A 174 0.44 -24.23 2.10
CA ILE A 174 1.44 -23.17 2.17
C ILE A 174 2.74 -23.60 1.47
N GLN A 175 3.27 -24.80 1.79
CA GLN A 175 4.50 -25.30 1.17
C GLN A 175 4.32 -25.67 -0.31
N ASP A 176 3.14 -26.13 -0.72
CA ASP A 176 2.81 -26.36 -2.14
C ASP A 176 2.68 -25.05 -2.93
N VAL A 177 2.25 -23.95 -2.29
CA VAL A 177 2.32 -22.62 -2.90
C VAL A 177 3.76 -22.12 -2.98
N VAL A 178 4.54 -22.20 -1.89
CA VAL A 178 5.96 -21.79 -1.88
C VAL A 178 6.77 -22.56 -2.95
N SER A 179 6.58 -23.88 -3.03
CA SER A 179 7.22 -24.74 -4.04
C SER A 179 6.87 -24.29 -5.47
N ARG A 180 5.58 -24.07 -5.77
CA ARG A 180 5.15 -23.54 -7.09
C ARG A 180 5.70 -22.14 -7.37
N ARG A 181 5.83 -21.28 -6.36
CA ARG A 181 6.34 -19.91 -6.50
C ARG A 181 7.83 -19.84 -6.85
N HIS A 182 8.64 -20.87 -6.61
CA HIS A 182 10.04 -20.84 -7.07
C HIS A 182 10.13 -20.72 -8.61
N ASP A 183 9.40 -21.58 -9.33
CA ASP A 183 9.43 -21.65 -10.80
C ASP A 183 8.45 -20.71 -11.51
N TYR A 184 7.48 -20.12 -10.78
CA TYR A 184 6.38 -19.32 -11.36
C TYR A 184 6.33 -17.87 -10.86
N GLU A 185 5.76 -16.98 -11.68
CA GLU A 185 5.33 -15.62 -11.36
C GLU A 185 3.89 -15.42 -11.85
N GLY A 186 3.06 -14.78 -11.04
CA GLY A 186 1.63 -14.59 -11.26
C GLY A 186 0.81 -14.78 -9.99
N SER A 187 -0.47 -15.09 -10.13
CA SER A 187 -1.32 -15.56 -9.03
C SER A 187 -1.38 -17.09 -9.01
N LEU A 188 -1.39 -17.70 -7.83
CA LEU A 188 -1.46 -19.16 -7.65
C LEU A 188 -2.66 -19.62 -6.82
N GLY A 189 -3.41 -18.68 -6.24
CA GLY A 189 -4.67 -18.89 -5.54
C GLY A 189 -4.55 -19.86 -4.38
N ILE A 190 -3.87 -19.48 -3.30
CA ILE A 190 -3.89 -20.28 -2.06
C ILE A 190 -5.31 -20.45 -1.50
N ASP A 191 -6.22 -19.53 -1.81
CA ASP A 191 -7.66 -19.65 -1.54
C ASP A 191 -8.32 -20.87 -2.21
N SER A 192 -7.77 -21.34 -3.33
CA SER A 192 -8.24 -22.54 -4.03
C SER A 192 -7.79 -23.87 -3.39
N SER A 193 -6.92 -23.83 -2.38
CA SER A 193 -6.48 -25.04 -1.63
C SER A 193 -7.58 -25.67 -0.79
N GLY A 194 -8.51 -24.86 -0.28
CA GLY A 194 -9.59 -25.28 0.61
C GLY A 194 -9.26 -25.27 2.11
N SER A 195 -8.02 -24.97 2.53
CA SER A 195 -7.68 -24.83 3.96
C SER A 195 -7.78 -23.41 4.52
N THR A 196 -7.79 -22.39 3.65
CA THR A 196 -8.00 -20.98 4.04
C THR A 196 -9.50 -20.60 4.01
N THR A 197 -9.96 -19.84 5.00
CA THR A 197 -11.28 -19.19 5.01
C THR A 197 -11.21 -17.70 4.69
N ARG A 198 -10.11 -17.03 5.06
CA ARG A 198 -9.95 -15.57 5.00
C ARG A 198 -9.28 -15.08 3.73
N ILE A 199 -8.25 -15.77 3.24
CA ILE A 199 -7.52 -15.36 2.02
C ILE A 199 -8.49 -15.29 0.83
N LYS A 200 -8.33 -14.29 -0.05
CA LYS A 200 -9.18 -14.03 -1.22
C LYS A 200 -8.40 -13.91 -2.52
N ASN A 201 -7.10 -13.60 -2.43
CA ASN A 201 -6.18 -13.55 -3.55
C ASN A 201 -4.74 -13.60 -3.01
N ASP A 202 -3.84 -14.23 -3.75
CA ASP A 202 -2.41 -14.08 -3.55
C ASP A 202 -1.65 -14.08 -4.88
N SER A 203 -0.57 -13.29 -4.95
CA SER A 203 0.31 -13.24 -6.12
C SER A 203 1.79 -13.04 -5.75
N LEU A 204 2.65 -13.23 -6.74
CA LEU A 204 4.08 -12.92 -6.74
C LEU A 204 4.47 -12.47 -8.14
N ILE A 205 4.97 -11.24 -8.28
CA ILE A 205 5.42 -10.68 -9.56
C ILE A 205 6.79 -10.03 -9.39
N SER A 206 7.64 -10.01 -10.42
CA SER A 206 8.77 -9.09 -10.46
C SER A 206 8.29 -7.65 -10.29
N ALA A 207 9.02 -6.84 -9.53
CA ALA A 207 8.78 -5.40 -9.37
C ALA A 207 9.03 -4.61 -10.69
N GLY A 208 9.55 -5.27 -11.73
CA GLY A 208 9.79 -4.68 -13.03
C GLY A 208 11.06 -3.83 -13.10
N GLY A 209 11.17 -3.02 -14.16
CA GLY A 209 12.28 -2.08 -14.37
C GLY A 209 13.68 -2.71 -14.58
N GLY A 210 13.79 -4.04 -14.54
CA GLY A 210 15.08 -4.74 -14.48
C GLY A 210 15.68 -4.85 -13.07
N SER A 211 14.88 -4.60 -12.03
CA SER A 211 15.25 -4.93 -10.65
C SER A 211 15.30 -6.45 -10.43
N ALA A 212 16.03 -6.88 -9.40
CA ALA A 212 16.02 -8.28 -8.94
C ALA A 212 14.92 -8.54 -7.89
N ASP A 213 14.13 -7.52 -7.57
CA ASP A 213 13.10 -7.54 -6.54
C ASP A 213 11.75 -7.98 -7.10
N TYR A 214 10.95 -8.52 -6.20
CA TYR A 214 9.61 -9.01 -6.44
C TYR A 214 8.67 -8.33 -5.46
N VAL A 215 7.39 -8.28 -5.82
CA VAL A 215 6.29 -7.92 -4.92
C VAL A 215 5.39 -9.15 -4.79
N ALA A 216 5.21 -9.63 -3.57
CA ALA A 216 4.05 -10.47 -3.25
C ALA A 216 2.92 -9.59 -2.72
N LEU A 217 1.69 -9.89 -3.15
CA LEU A 217 0.46 -9.31 -2.62
C LEU A 217 -0.38 -10.45 -2.06
N ILE A 218 -0.90 -10.28 -0.85
CA ILE A 218 -1.79 -11.23 -0.19
C ILE A 218 -2.99 -10.46 0.36
N ASP A 219 -4.20 -10.89 0.02
CA ASP A 219 -5.44 -10.18 0.31
C ASP A 219 -6.38 -11.06 1.15
N ALA A 220 -6.83 -10.57 2.31
CA ALA A 220 -7.60 -11.35 3.28
C ALA A 220 -8.83 -10.60 3.80
N ASP A 221 -9.94 -11.31 3.97
CA ASP A 221 -11.20 -10.80 4.50
C ASP A 221 -11.40 -11.26 5.95
N PHE A 222 -11.22 -10.34 6.91
CA PHE A 222 -11.40 -10.58 8.34
C PHE A 222 -12.87 -10.53 8.79
N SER A 223 -13.84 -10.44 7.87
CA SER A 223 -15.25 -10.72 8.15
C SER A 223 -15.61 -12.22 8.06
N LYS A 224 -14.63 -13.10 8.27
CA LYS A 224 -14.69 -14.56 8.16
C LYS A 224 -14.05 -15.24 9.39
#